data_AF-A0A5X8XT81-F1
#
_entry.id   AF-A0A5X8XT81-F1
#
_cell.length_a   1.000
_cell.length_b   1.000
_cell.length_c   1.000
_cell.angle_alpha   90.00
_cell.angle_beta   90.00
_cell.angle_gamma   90.00
#
_symmetry.space_group_name_H-M   'P 1'
#
loop_
_entity.id
_entity.type
_entity.pdbx_description
1 polymer ?
#
loop_
_entity_poly.entity_id
_entity_poly.type
_entity_poly.pdbx_seq_one_letter_code
_entity_poly.pdbx_strand_id
1 'polypeptide(L)'
;MVNKKSNITNDTIWVNNNMPPLEYCSLSRASKLLGCEVEDLWHWQDIGAIKFAVNLGEDILMRCSVFHPDDKECSLLSKDEQQKLKLYALALLGNNRRGFGFSSINNSVYISEAINFDVICSGVFCFERTINKLETNNWYKSAFLRIESCKYATVFIRGEISSREFQENELLITRSAIEDIYSAIRNGFYISCEDAVISPVRVTIYQSDMIASLLQMVGLSKNEVFNLSADALNKKLGQLAARKGIHVPQPDKATWSKWRDRFR
;
A
#
# COMPACT_ATOMS: atom_id res chain seq x y z
N MET A 1 -34.71 19.05 16.12
CA MET A 1 -33.61 18.06 16.15
C MET A 1 -32.69 18.33 14.96
N VAL A 2 -31.56 18.98 15.21
CA VAL A 2 -30.58 19.27 14.15
C VAL A 2 -29.80 17.99 13.88
N ASN A 3 -29.95 17.45 12.68
CA ASN A 3 -29.23 16.30 12.20
C ASN A 3 -27.75 16.69 12.06
N LYS A 4 -26.91 16.33 13.04
CA LYS A 4 -25.45 16.41 12.91
C LYS A 4 -25.05 15.41 11.83
N LYS A 5 -24.92 15.88 10.58
CA LYS A 5 -24.07 15.21 9.61
C LYS A 5 -22.69 15.13 10.25
N SER A 6 -22.25 13.91 10.59
CA SER A 6 -20.85 13.65 10.87
C SER A 6 -20.09 13.97 9.58
N ASN A 7 -19.58 15.19 9.48
CA ASN A 7 -18.48 15.47 8.57
C ASN A 7 -17.33 14.59 9.05
N ILE A 8 -17.18 13.40 8.47
CA ILE A 8 -15.93 12.65 8.54
C ILE A 8 -14.95 13.53 7.78
N THR A 9 -14.26 14.41 8.48
CA THR A 9 -13.14 15.10 7.87
C THR A 9 -12.07 14.04 7.62
N ASN A 10 -11.68 13.89 6.35
CA ASN A 10 -10.57 13.03 5.93
C ASN A 10 -9.22 13.67 6.33
N ASP A 11 -9.17 14.32 7.48
CA ASP A 11 -7.96 14.96 7.97
C ASP A 11 -7.02 13.87 8.45
N THR A 12 -5.90 13.74 7.75
CA THR A 12 -4.81 12.83 8.13
C THR A 12 -4.13 13.34 9.40
N ILE A 13 -3.38 12.48 10.07
CA ILE A 13 -2.53 12.88 11.21
C ILE A 13 -1.64 14.08 10.85
N TRP A 14 -1.14 14.14 9.62
CA TRP A 14 -0.28 15.20 9.11
C TRP A 14 -1.00 16.54 9.01
N VAL A 15 -2.21 16.54 8.43
CA VAL A 15 -3.06 17.74 8.34
C VAL A 15 -3.40 18.25 9.74
N ASN A 16 -3.78 17.37 10.65
CA ASN A 16 -4.12 17.74 12.04
C ASN A 16 -2.94 18.32 12.82
N ASN A 17 -1.72 17.96 12.44
CA ASN A 17 -0.50 18.52 13.02
C ASN A 17 0.08 19.69 12.22
N ASN A 18 -0.60 20.18 11.17
CA ASN A 18 -0.11 21.24 10.27
C ASN A 18 1.26 20.94 9.64
N MET A 19 1.47 19.69 9.21
CA MET A 19 2.74 19.26 8.62
C MET A 19 2.52 18.53 7.30
N PRO A 20 3.48 18.58 6.36
CA PRO A 20 3.53 17.59 5.28
C PRO A 20 3.80 16.19 5.85
N PRO A 21 3.36 15.13 5.15
CA PRO A 21 3.65 13.76 5.58
C PRO A 21 5.15 13.48 5.64
N LEU A 22 5.58 12.89 6.76
CA LEU A 22 6.95 12.39 6.92
C LEU A 22 6.98 10.92 6.51
N GLU A 23 8.06 10.49 5.84
CA GLU A 23 8.21 9.08 5.43
C GLU A 23 8.41 8.14 6.63
N TYR A 24 8.96 8.65 7.74
CA TYR A 24 9.16 7.92 8.98
C TYR A 24 9.42 8.89 10.15
N CYS A 25 9.24 8.41 11.38
CA CYS A 25 9.53 9.12 12.62
C CYS A 25 10.32 8.21 13.58
N SER A 26 11.11 8.80 14.47
CA SER A 26 11.59 8.07 15.65
C SER A 26 10.41 7.69 16.56
N LEU A 27 10.57 6.68 17.40
CA LEU A 27 9.51 6.24 18.32
C LEU A 27 8.99 7.39 19.19
N SER A 28 9.90 8.19 19.78
CA SER A 28 9.53 9.36 20.60
C SER A 28 8.77 10.44 19.83
N ARG A 29 9.06 10.64 18.54
CA ARG A 29 8.30 11.61 17.72
C ARG A 29 6.94 11.06 17.34
N ALA A 30 6.86 9.78 16.99
CA ALA A 30 5.60 9.13 16.65
C ALA A 30 4.63 9.09 17.83
N SER A 31 5.13 8.77 19.03
CA SER A 31 4.32 8.74 20.25
C SER A 31 3.66 10.09 20.52
N LYS A 32 4.42 11.19 20.38
CA LYS A 32 3.89 12.57 20.47
C LYS A 32 2.85 12.90 19.40
N LEU A 33 3.05 12.44 18.16
CA LEU A 33 2.10 12.68 17.06
C LEU A 33 0.79 11.92 17.26
N LEU A 34 0.88 10.71 17.79
CA LEU A 34 -0.25 9.80 18.01
C LEU A 34 -0.96 10.04 19.36
N GLY A 35 -0.32 10.75 20.28
CA GLY A 35 -0.85 10.97 21.62
C GLY A 35 -0.80 9.71 22.49
N CYS A 36 0.24 8.88 22.32
CA CYS A 36 0.49 7.65 23.07
C CYS A 36 1.88 7.64 23.71
N GLU A 37 2.21 6.60 24.46
CA GLU A 37 3.56 6.38 25.01
C GLU A 37 4.43 5.55 24.04
N VAL A 38 5.75 5.57 24.24
CA VAL A 38 6.68 4.75 23.43
C VAL A 38 6.44 3.26 23.70
N GLU A 39 6.07 2.93 24.93
CA GLU A 39 5.75 1.59 25.41
C GLU A 39 4.52 1.01 24.72
N ASP A 40 3.56 1.85 24.29
CA ASP A 40 2.42 1.41 23.48
C ASP A 40 2.89 0.95 22.09
N LEU A 41 3.87 1.64 21.50
CA LEU A 41 4.47 1.23 20.22
C LEU A 41 5.19 -0.10 20.35
N TRP A 42 5.93 -0.31 21.45
CA TRP A 42 6.54 -1.60 21.76
C TRP A 42 5.50 -2.71 21.90
N HIS A 43 4.43 -2.46 22.63
CA HIS A 43 3.34 -3.42 22.77
C HIS A 43 2.72 -3.81 21.42
N TRP A 44 2.44 -2.82 20.56
CA TRP A 44 1.91 -3.09 19.22
C TRP A 44 2.90 -3.85 18.34
N GLN A 45 4.20 -3.61 18.50
CA GLN A 45 5.19 -4.44 17.83
C GLN A 45 5.17 -5.87 18.39
N ASP A 46 5.12 -6.07 19.70
CA ASP A 46 5.18 -7.40 20.33
C ASP A 46 4.02 -8.31 19.90
N ILE A 47 2.84 -7.75 19.71
CA ILE A 47 1.67 -8.47 19.18
C ILE A 47 1.68 -8.59 17.64
N GLY A 48 2.74 -8.07 16.98
CA GLY A 48 2.91 -8.07 15.54
C GLY A 48 2.07 -7.05 14.79
N ALA A 49 1.36 -6.14 15.46
CA ALA A 49 0.50 -5.14 14.81
C ALA A 49 1.27 -4.12 14.00
N ILE A 50 2.52 -3.81 14.38
CA ILE A 50 3.43 -2.94 13.62
C ILE A 50 4.83 -3.54 13.53
N LYS A 51 5.60 -3.06 12.55
CA LYS A 51 7.03 -3.37 12.41
C LYS A 51 7.84 -2.09 12.63
N PHE A 52 8.87 -2.18 13.46
CA PHE A 52 9.86 -1.12 13.53
C PHE A 52 10.78 -1.14 12.32
N ALA A 53 11.38 0.01 12.04
CA ALA A 53 12.32 0.19 10.96
C ALA A 53 13.62 0.81 11.46
N VAL A 54 14.68 0.68 10.68
CA VAL A 54 15.99 1.28 10.93
C VAL A 54 16.55 1.85 9.65
N ASN A 55 17.38 2.88 9.76
CA ASN A 55 18.17 3.35 8.64
C ASN A 55 19.49 2.58 8.58
N LEU A 56 19.68 1.81 7.50
CA LEU A 56 20.85 0.99 7.29
C LEU A 56 22.10 1.83 7.03
N GLY A 57 22.00 3.09 6.60
CA GLY A 57 23.12 4.05 6.58
C GLY A 57 24.32 3.70 5.68
N GLU A 58 24.39 2.47 5.18
CA GLU A 58 25.42 1.91 4.33
C GLU A 58 24.77 1.07 3.22
N ASP A 59 25.53 0.87 2.16
CA ASP A 59 25.11 0.14 0.97
C ASP A 59 25.26 -1.37 1.21
N ILE A 60 24.13 -2.09 1.24
CA ILE A 60 24.04 -3.50 1.62
C ILE A 60 23.53 -4.33 0.45
N LEU A 61 24.12 -5.50 0.24
CA LEU A 61 23.64 -6.48 -0.73
C LEU A 61 22.32 -7.10 -0.25
N MET A 62 21.26 -6.93 -1.05
CA MET A 62 19.94 -7.47 -0.78
C MET A 62 19.34 -8.15 -2.01
N ARG A 63 18.31 -8.97 -1.78
CA ARG A 63 17.51 -9.57 -2.84
C ARG A 63 16.30 -8.69 -3.14
N CYS A 64 16.10 -8.39 -4.41
CA CYS A 64 14.98 -7.61 -4.90
C CYS A 64 14.08 -8.47 -5.79
N SER A 65 12.78 -8.42 -5.51
CA SER A 65 11.72 -9.05 -6.29
C SER A 65 10.77 -7.96 -6.78
N VAL A 66 10.58 -7.87 -8.08
CA VAL A 66 9.68 -6.92 -8.72
C VAL A 66 8.47 -7.65 -9.25
N PHE A 67 7.29 -7.18 -8.86
CA PHE A 67 5.99 -7.71 -9.24
C PHE A 67 5.24 -6.70 -10.10
N HIS A 68 4.42 -7.21 -11.02
CA HIS A 68 3.47 -6.36 -11.75
C HIS A 68 2.44 -5.79 -10.76
N PRO A 69 2.04 -4.51 -10.84
CA PRO A 69 1.11 -3.86 -9.90
C PRO A 69 -0.34 -4.39 -9.93
N ASP A 70 -0.60 -5.35 -10.83
CA ASP A 70 -1.88 -6.02 -11.04
C ASP A 70 -1.73 -7.54 -10.87
N ASP A 71 -0.67 -7.99 -10.18
CA ASP A 71 -0.37 -9.39 -9.87
C ASP A 71 -0.34 -10.33 -11.09
N LYS A 72 0.01 -9.77 -12.25
CA LYS A 72 0.22 -10.56 -13.46
C LYS A 72 1.50 -11.38 -13.32
N GLU A 73 1.46 -12.61 -13.81
CA GLU A 73 2.64 -13.45 -13.93
C GLU A 73 3.70 -12.76 -14.81
N CYS A 74 4.83 -12.40 -14.20
CA CYS A 74 5.92 -11.70 -14.87
C CYS A 74 6.57 -12.55 -15.98
N SER A 75 6.54 -13.88 -15.86
CA SER A 75 7.04 -14.81 -16.89
C SER A 75 6.23 -14.76 -18.20
N LEU A 76 4.95 -14.39 -18.13
CA LEU A 76 4.05 -14.33 -19.28
C LEU A 76 4.09 -12.97 -20.00
N LEU A 77 4.74 -11.98 -19.40
CA LEU A 77 4.93 -10.66 -20.01
C LEU A 77 5.89 -10.75 -21.20
N SER A 78 5.70 -9.87 -22.18
CA SER A 78 6.68 -9.70 -23.25
C SER A 78 8.03 -9.19 -22.69
N LYS A 79 9.12 -9.43 -23.42
CA LYS A 79 10.46 -8.96 -23.02
C LYS A 79 10.49 -7.44 -22.79
N ASP A 80 9.77 -6.68 -23.60
CA ASP A 80 9.68 -5.23 -23.47
C ASP A 80 8.93 -4.80 -22.20
N GLU A 81 7.85 -5.50 -21.85
CA GLU A 81 7.10 -5.26 -20.61
C GLU A 81 7.93 -5.61 -19.37
N GLN A 82 8.63 -6.75 -19.40
CA GLN A 82 9.56 -7.16 -18.34
C GLN A 82 10.65 -6.10 -18.12
N GLN A 83 11.25 -5.60 -19.20
CA GLN A 83 12.29 -4.57 -19.12
C GLN A 83 11.73 -3.24 -18.61
N LYS A 84 10.53 -2.82 -19.05
CA LYS A 84 9.85 -1.63 -18.54
C LYS A 84 9.56 -1.75 -17.05
N LEU A 85 9.02 -2.89 -16.60
CA LEU A 85 8.71 -3.16 -15.20
C LEU A 85 9.95 -3.02 -14.33
N LYS A 86 11.07 -3.62 -14.76
CA LYS A 86 12.38 -3.47 -14.11
C LYS A 86 12.84 -2.01 -14.06
N LEU A 87 12.73 -1.28 -15.17
CA LEU A 87 13.16 0.13 -15.24
C LEU A 87 12.34 1.01 -14.31
N TYR A 88 11.02 0.80 -14.21
CA TYR A 88 10.17 1.54 -13.29
C TYR A 88 10.53 1.27 -11.84
N ALA A 89 10.81 0.02 -11.47
CA ALA A 89 11.30 -0.30 -10.13
C ALA A 89 12.61 0.45 -9.82
N LEU A 90 13.61 0.37 -10.71
CA LEU A 90 14.92 1.02 -10.51
C LEU A 90 14.83 2.55 -10.46
N ALA A 91 14.10 3.16 -11.40
CA ALA A 91 14.08 4.61 -11.56
C ALA A 91 13.13 5.31 -10.58
N LEU A 92 11.90 4.82 -10.43
CA LEU A 92 10.87 5.53 -9.66
C LEU A 92 10.87 5.16 -8.19
N LEU A 93 11.18 3.90 -7.88
CA LEU A 93 11.22 3.44 -6.50
C LEU A 93 12.63 3.61 -5.94
N GLY A 94 13.69 3.38 -6.71
CA GLY A 94 15.08 3.58 -6.28
C GLY A 94 15.59 5.01 -6.48
N ASN A 95 16.24 5.27 -7.62
CA ASN A 95 17.14 6.40 -7.83
C ASN A 95 16.54 7.80 -7.57
N ASN A 96 15.23 7.96 -7.70
CA ASN A 96 14.57 9.26 -7.53
C ASN A 96 14.09 9.55 -6.10
N ARG A 97 14.27 8.62 -5.14
CA ARG A 97 13.87 8.84 -3.74
C ARG A 97 15.08 9.19 -2.87
N ARG A 98 15.02 10.34 -2.17
CA ARG A 98 16.01 10.67 -1.13
C ARG A 98 15.97 9.63 -0.02
N GLY A 99 17.14 9.18 0.43
CA GLY A 99 17.26 8.18 1.49
C GLY A 99 17.00 6.74 1.04
N PHE A 100 16.95 6.48 -0.26
CA PHE A 100 16.85 5.14 -0.82
C PHE A 100 17.58 5.09 -2.17
N GLY A 101 18.81 4.59 -2.15
CA GLY A 101 19.55 4.29 -3.38
C GLY A 101 19.52 2.79 -3.60
N PHE A 102 19.28 2.33 -4.82
CA PHE A 102 19.66 0.97 -5.16
C PHE A 102 20.10 0.77 -6.61
N SER A 103 21.07 -0.12 -6.79
CA SER A 103 21.61 -0.48 -8.10
C SER A 103 21.54 -1.99 -8.30
N SER A 104 21.10 -2.43 -9.48
CA SER A 104 21.09 -3.86 -9.82
C SER A 104 22.50 -4.34 -10.15
N ILE A 105 22.93 -5.44 -9.56
CA ILE A 105 24.27 -6.00 -9.76
C ILE A 105 24.25 -7.08 -10.85
N ASN A 106 23.20 -7.90 -10.84
CA ASN A 106 23.13 -9.13 -11.61
C ASN A 106 22.04 -9.08 -12.68
N ASN A 107 22.12 -10.05 -13.60
CA ASN A 107 21.05 -10.32 -14.55
C ASN A 107 19.77 -10.73 -13.81
N SER A 108 18.65 -10.31 -14.37
CA SER A 108 17.33 -10.61 -13.80
C SER A 108 16.92 -12.06 -14.09
N VAL A 109 16.38 -12.72 -13.07
CA VAL A 109 15.76 -14.04 -13.16
C VAL A 109 14.25 -13.87 -13.14
N TYR A 110 13.60 -14.29 -14.21
CA TYR A 110 12.15 -14.21 -14.37
C TYR A 110 11.53 -15.53 -13.92
N ILE A 111 10.78 -15.48 -12.83
CA ILE A 111 9.93 -16.60 -12.38
C ILE A 111 8.47 -16.23 -12.61
N SER A 112 7.56 -17.19 -12.44
CA SER A 112 6.12 -17.00 -12.72
C SER A 112 5.59 -15.67 -12.18
N GLU A 113 5.85 -15.37 -10.91
CA GLU A 113 5.23 -14.23 -10.23
C GLU A 113 6.07 -12.94 -10.27
N ALA A 114 7.40 -13.04 -10.44
CA ALA A 114 8.30 -11.92 -10.18
C ALA A 114 9.56 -11.90 -11.04
N ILE A 115 10.13 -10.70 -11.16
CA ILE A 115 11.49 -10.46 -11.67
C ILE A 115 12.44 -10.33 -10.48
N ASN A 116 13.40 -11.24 -10.34
CA ASN A 116 14.33 -11.28 -9.22
C ASN A 116 15.73 -10.86 -9.64
N PHE A 117 16.41 -10.10 -8.79
CA PHE A 117 17.81 -9.74 -8.98
C PHE A 117 18.41 -9.27 -7.66
N ASP A 118 19.75 -9.32 -7.57
CA ASP A 118 20.45 -8.77 -6.41
C ASP A 118 20.68 -7.26 -6.61
N VAL A 119 20.54 -6.52 -5.51
CA VAL A 119 20.71 -5.08 -5.45
C VAL A 119 21.68 -4.68 -4.35
N ILE A 120 22.42 -3.61 -4.57
CA ILE A 120 23.07 -2.87 -3.48
C ILE A 120 22.12 -1.76 -3.10
N CYS A 121 21.72 -1.67 -1.83
CA CYS A 121 20.82 -0.62 -1.37
C CYS A 121 21.11 -0.13 0.05
N SER A 122 20.76 1.13 0.29
CA SER A 122 20.80 1.79 1.59
C SER A 122 19.48 2.50 1.88
N GLY A 123 19.24 2.87 3.14
CA GLY A 123 18.04 3.62 3.55
C GLY A 123 17.25 2.97 4.68
N VAL A 124 15.98 3.33 4.78
CA VAL A 124 15.08 2.82 5.84
C VAL A 124 14.45 1.49 5.43
N PHE A 125 14.59 0.49 6.30
CA PHE A 125 14.04 -0.86 6.15
C PHE A 125 13.33 -1.27 7.43
N CYS A 126 12.19 -1.94 7.31
CA CYS A 126 11.51 -2.56 8.43
C CYS A 126 12.26 -3.83 8.84
N PHE A 127 12.23 -4.18 10.12
CA PHE A 127 12.49 -5.56 10.53
C PHE A 127 11.40 -6.45 9.94
N GLU A 128 11.77 -7.58 9.35
CA GLU A 128 10.79 -8.50 8.78
C GLU A 128 9.94 -9.15 9.88
N ARG A 129 10.57 -9.41 11.03
CA ARG A 129 9.97 -10.00 12.23
C ARG A 129 9.94 -9.01 13.38
N THR A 130 9.12 -9.32 14.37
CA THR A 130 9.13 -8.69 15.70
C THR A 130 10.53 -8.77 16.32
N ILE A 131 10.91 -7.74 17.08
CA ILE A 131 12.18 -7.68 17.80
C ILE A 131 11.91 -7.67 19.31
N ASN A 132 12.85 -8.14 20.12
CA ASN A 132 12.68 -8.16 21.57
C ASN A 132 13.46 -7.01 22.19
N LYS A 133 12.78 -6.10 22.89
CA LYS A 133 13.40 -4.95 23.56
C LYS A 133 14.59 -5.33 24.46
N LEU A 134 14.55 -6.51 25.08
CA LEU A 134 15.58 -7.01 26.00
C LEU A 134 16.76 -7.70 25.30
N GLU A 135 16.66 -7.98 24.00
CA GLU A 135 17.67 -8.70 23.21
C GLU A 135 18.18 -7.87 22.01
N THR A 136 18.63 -6.64 22.27
CA THR A 136 19.12 -5.69 21.25
C THR A 136 20.15 -6.28 20.30
N ASN A 137 21.04 -7.13 20.82
CA ASN A 137 22.13 -7.74 20.06
C ASN A 137 21.66 -8.82 19.09
N ASN A 138 20.37 -9.20 19.10
CA ASN A 138 19.80 -10.17 18.17
C ASN A 138 18.96 -9.54 17.07
N TRP A 139 18.70 -8.24 17.10
CA TRP A 139 17.74 -7.59 16.18
C TRP A 139 18.13 -7.76 14.70
N TYR A 140 19.43 -7.79 14.38
CA TYR A 140 19.90 -7.99 13.01
C TYR A 140 19.46 -9.34 12.39
N LYS A 141 19.16 -10.35 13.23
CA LYS A 141 18.69 -11.67 12.80
C LYS A 141 17.24 -11.67 12.35
N SER A 142 16.48 -10.61 12.64
CA SER A 142 15.08 -10.49 12.24
C SER A 142 14.89 -10.25 10.75
N ALA A 143 15.99 -10.16 9.98
CA ALA A 143 16.03 -9.77 8.58
C ALA A 143 15.38 -8.39 8.32
N PHE A 144 15.67 -7.83 7.16
CA PHE A 144 15.23 -6.51 6.78
C PHE A 144 14.36 -6.61 5.54
N LEU A 145 13.26 -5.87 5.55
CA LEU A 145 12.27 -5.84 4.51
C LEU A 145 11.92 -4.40 4.15
N ARG A 146 11.84 -4.13 2.86
CA ARG A 146 11.21 -2.93 2.33
C ARG A 146 10.26 -3.30 1.21
N ILE A 147 9.04 -2.81 1.31
CA ILE A 147 8.03 -2.93 0.27
C ILE A 147 7.72 -1.54 -0.22
N GLU A 148 7.82 -1.33 -1.53
CA GLU A 148 7.44 -0.08 -2.16
C GLU A 148 6.57 -0.40 -3.37
N SER A 149 5.61 0.47 -3.64
CA SER A 149 4.70 0.30 -4.77
C SER A 149 4.49 1.63 -5.48
N CYS A 150 4.36 1.56 -6.80
CA CYS A 150 3.84 2.64 -7.62
C CYS A 150 2.84 2.07 -8.61
N LYS A 151 2.21 2.94 -9.40
CA LYS A 151 1.26 2.53 -10.45
C LYS A 151 1.83 1.59 -11.51
N TYR A 152 3.15 1.38 -11.55
CA TYR A 152 3.81 0.60 -12.58
C TYR A 152 4.50 -0.66 -12.06
N ALA A 153 4.85 -0.72 -10.78
CA ALA A 153 5.66 -1.79 -10.21
C ALA A 153 5.49 -1.85 -8.69
N THR A 154 5.52 -3.06 -8.16
CA THR A 154 5.71 -3.32 -6.74
C THR A 154 7.07 -3.97 -6.54
N VAL A 155 7.84 -3.50 -5.57
CA VAL A 155 9.15 -4.05 -5.23
C VAL A 155 9.16 -4.53 -3.78
N PHE A 156 9.71 -5.73 -3.61
CA PHE A 156 10.03 -6.32 -2.32
C PHE A 156 11.54 -6.47 -2.25
N ILE A 157 12.16 -5.84 -1.27
CA ILE A 157 13.59 -5.95 -1.01
C ILE A 157 13.79 -6.59 0.34
N ARG A 158 14.56 -7.67 0.37
CA ARG A 158 14.83 -8.44 1.57
C ARG A 158 16.31 -8.78 1.70
N GLY A 159 16.84 -8.71 2.91
CA GLY A 159 18.20 -9.12 3.20
C GLY A 159 18.46 -9.31 4.68
N GLU A 160 19.62 -9.86 5.00
CA GLU A 160 20.14 -10.00 6.36
C GLU A 160 21.43 -9.18 6.48
N ILE A 161 21.72 -8.73 7.69
CA ILE A 161 22.96 -8.01 8.01
C ILE A 161 23.70 -8.82 9.07
N SER A 162 24.99 -9.06 8.88
CA SER A 162 25.71 -10.08 9.63
C SER A 162 26.06 -9.68 11.06
N SER A 163 26.27 -8.39 11.33
CA SER A 163 26.99 -7.96 12.54
C SER A 163 26.72 -6.54 13.02
N ARG A 164 25.64 -5.89 12.57
CA ARG A 164 25.32 -4.54 13.05
C ARG A 164 24.39 -4.62 14.26
N GLU A 165 24.82 -4.03 15.37
CA GLU A 165 23.95 -3.79 16.52
C GLU A 165 23.16 -2.49 16.30
N PHE A 166 21.91 -2.48 16.77
CA PHE A 166 21.03 -1.33 16.71
C PHE A 166 20.59 -0.94 18.12
N GLN A 167 20.40 0.35 18.34
CA GLN A 167 19.92 0.90 19.60
C GLN A 167 18.46 1.36 19.48
N GLU A 168 17.75 1.47 20.62
CA GLU A 168 16.34 1.89 20.63
C GLU A 168 16.12 3.28 20.01
N ASN A 169 17.09 4.19 20.14
CA ASN A 169 17.02 5.53 19.55
C ASN A 169 17.21 5.54 18.02
N GLU A 170 17.69 4.45 17.42
CA GLU A 170 17.75 4.26 15.96
C GLU A 170 16.45 3.70 15.39
N LEU A 171 15.53 3.25 16.24
CA LEU A 171 14.25 2.70 15.81
C LEU A 171 13.32 3.79 15.26
N LEU A 172 12.71 3.44 14.14
CA LEU A 172 11.80 4.25 13.39
C LEU A 172 10.47 3.54 13.22
N ILE A 173 9.43 4.32 12.98
CA ILE A 173 8.13 3.85 12.51
C ILE A 173 7.82 4.55 11.18
N THR A 174 7.38 3.78 10.19
CA THR A 174 7.13 4.29 8.83
C THR A 174 5.85 5.12 8.77
N ARG A 175 5.72 5.96 7.75
CA ARG A 175 4.50 6.73 7.49
C ARG A 175 3.25 5.86 7.52
N SER A 176 3.29 4.73 6.80
CA SER A 176 2.16 3.81 6.69
C SER A 176 1.71 3.35 8.07
N ALA A 177 2.63 2.83 8.89
CA ALA A 177 2.29 2.37 10.22
C ALA A 177 1.74 3.49 11.12
N ILE A 178 2.26 4.72 11.03
CA ILE A 178 1.69 5.88 11.75
C ILE A 178 0.26 6.17 11.28
N GLU A 179 0.01 6.15 9.97
CA GLU A 179 -1.33 6.37 9.40
C GLU A 179 -2.32 5.27 9.79
N ASP A 180 -1.86 4.02 9.83
CA ASP A 180 -2.65 2.84 10.24
C ASP A 180 -3.04 2.93 11.72
N ILE A 181 -2.07 3.23 12.61
CA ILE A 181 -2.35 3.47 14.03
C ILE A 181 -3.34 4.64 14.19
N TYR A 182 -3.10 5.74 13.49
CA TYR A 182 -3.97 6.92 13.59
C TYR A 182 -5.40 6.62 13.15
N SER A 183 -5.56 5.85 12.07
CA SER A 183 -6.86 5.37 11.60
C SER A 183 -7.54 4.50 12.66
N ALA A 184 -6.80 3.56 13.26
CA ALA A 184 -7.31 2.71 14.33
C ALA A 184 -7.79 3.52 15.55
N ILE A 185 -7.01 4.53 15.98
CA ILE A 185 -7.38 5.46 17.06
C ILE A 185 -8.71 6.17 16.76
N ARG A 186 -8.88 6.72 15.54
CA ARG A 186 -10.11 7.46 15.21
C ARG A 186 -11.35 6.59 15.15
N ASN A 187 -11.19 5.33 14.76
CA ASN A 187 -12.31 4.42 14.52
C ASN A 187 -12.58 3.49 15.71
N GLY A 188 -11.70 3.46 16.72
CA GLY A 188 -11.81 2.57 17.88
C GLY A 188 -11.58 1.09 17.52
N PHE A 189 -10.80 0.81 16.48
CA PHE A 189 -10.51 -0.55 16.02
C PHE A 189 -9.13 -1.01 16.48
N TYR A 190 -8.91 -2.33 16.44
CA TYR A 190 -7.57 -2.90 16.57
C TYR A 190 -6.70 -2.47 15.38
N ILE A 191 -5.40 -2.29 15.63
CA ILE A 191 -4.41 -2.11 14.57
C ILE A 191 -4.29 -3.46 13.85
N SER A 192 -4.73 -3.53 12.60
CA SER A 192 -4.56 -4.72 11.78
C SER A 192 -3.10 -4.87 11.38
N CYS A 193 -2.45 -5.97 11.79
CA CYS A 193 -1.24 -6.43 11.13
C CYS A 193 -1.63 -6.88 9.71
N GLU A 194 -1.44 -6.02 8.72
CA GLU A 194 -1.54 -6.44 7.31
C GLU A 194 -0.24 -7.17 6.90
N ASP A 195 -0.03 -8.39 7.41
CA ASP A 195 0.84 -9.37 6.73
C ASP A 195 0.13 -10.04 5.53
N ALA A 196 -1.03 -9.51 5.13
CA ALA A 196 -1.60 -9.72 3.82
C ALA A 196 -2.09 -8.37 3.32
N VAL A 197 -1.51 -7.92 2.22
CA VAL A 197 -2.07 -6.88 1.34
C VAL A 197 -3.47 -7.35 0.97
N ILE A 198 -4.49 -7.01 1.75
CA ILE A 198 -5.83 -6.92 1.22
C ILE A 198 -5.84 -5.58 0.50
N SER A 199 -5.22 -5.58 -0.68
CA SER A 199 -5.53 -4.59 -1.71
C SER A 199 -7.05 -4.42 -1.67
N PRO A 200 -7.59 -3.19 -1.49
CA PRO A 200 -9.02 -2.99 -1.36
C PRO A 200 -9.66 -3.73 -2.51
N VAL A 201 -10.48 -4.76 -2.21
CA VAL A 201 -10.92 -5.80 -3.16
C VAL A 201 -11.14 -5.17 -4.52
N ARG A 202 -10.14 -5.30 -5.40
CA ARG A 202 -10.12 -4.59 -6.67
C ARG A 202 -11.08 -5.35 -7.57
N VAL A 203 -12.11 -4.67 -8.05
CA VAL A 203 -12.99 -5.23 -9.08
C VAL A 203 -12.12 -5.63 -10.27
N THR A 204 -11.97 -6.92 -10.54
CA THR A 204 -11.10 -7.41 -11.63
C THR A 204 -11.62 -6.92 -12.99
N ILE A 205 -10.80 -7.02 -14.05
CA ILE A 205 -11.26 -6.70 -15.42
C ILE A 205 -12.50 -7.55 -15.75
N TYR A 206 -12.47 -8.85 -15.43
CA TYR A 206 -13.60 -9.76 -15.60
C TYR A 206 -14.86 -9.31 -14.83
N GLN A 207 -14.72 -8.86 -13.58
CA GLN A 207 -15.85 -8.36 -12.82
C GLN A 207 -16.39 -7.04 -13.38
N SER A 208 -15.51 -6.18 -13.91
CA SER A 208 -15.90 -4.93 -14.58
C SER A 208 -16.67 -5.22 -15.88
N ASP A 209 -16.20 -6.17 -16.68
CA ASP A 209 -16.89 -6.61 -17.91
C ASP A 209 -18.23 -7.28 -17.62
N MET A 210 -18.30 -8.08 -16.55
CA MET A 210 -19.56 -8.67 -16.09
C MET A 210 -20.55 -7.56 -15.70
N ILE A 211 -20.13 -6.55 -14.93
CA ILE A 211 -20.97 -5.41 -14.57
C ILE A 211 -21.44 -4.66 -15.83
N ALA A 212 -20.54 -4.36 -16.78
CA ALA A 212 -20.90 -3.70 -18.03
C ALA A 212 -21.91 -4.51 -18.87
N SER A 213 -21.79 -5.84 -18.86
CA SER A 213 -22.71 -6.75 -19.54
C SER A 213 -24.08 -6.79 -18.86
N LEU A 214 -24.12 -6.82 -17.52
CA LEU A 214 -25.36 -6.75 -16.75
C LEU A 214 -26.09 -5.42 -16.95
N LEU A 215 -25.35 -4.29 -17.01
CA LEU A 215 -25.92 -2.98 -17.32
C LEU A 215 -26.59 -2.98 -18.71
N GLN A 216 -25.98 -3.62 -19.69
CA GLN A 216 -26.57 -3.79 -21.03
C GLN A 216 -27.81 -4.70 -21.00
N MET A 217 -27.77 -5.81 -20.25
CA MET A 217 -28.93 -6.69 -20.09
C MET A 217 -30.14 -6.00 -19.45
N VAL A 218 -29.93 -5.03 -18.57
CA VAL A 218 -31.04 -4.26 -17.97
C VAL A 218 -31.50 -3.08 -18.83
N GLY A 219 -30.90 -2.87 -19.99
CA GLY A 219 -31.33 -1.90 -21.00
C GLY A 219 -30.56 -0.58 -21.00
N LEU A 220 -29.33 -0.53 -20.45
CA LEU A 220 -28.42 0.61 -20.62
C LEU A 220 -27.48 0.38 -21.80
N SER A 221 -27.48 1.30 -22.76
CA SER A 221 -26.52 1.25 -23.86
C SER A 221 -25.10 1.58 -23.36
N LYS A 222 -24.07 1.07 -24.07
CA LYS A 222 -22.67 1.45 -23.78
C LYS A 222 -22.48 2.97 -23.78
N ASN A 223 -23.05 3.68 -24.76
CA ASN A 223 -22.97 5.13 -24.87
C ASN A 223 -23.47 5.84 -23.60
N GLU A 224 -24.59 5.39 -23.05
CA GLU A 224 -25.15 5.95 -21.82
C GLU A 224 -24.28 5.70 -20.60
N VAL A 225 -23.73 4.48 -20.46
CA VAL A 225 -22.83 4.13 -19.35
C VAL A 225 -21.59 5.02 -19.31
N PHE A 226 -21.04 5.39 -20.47
CA PHE A 226 -19.84 6.22 -20.56
C PHE A 226 -20.12 7.73 -20.44
N ASN A 227 -21.22 8.21 -21.02
CA ASN A 227 -21.41 9.64 -21.24
C ASN A 227 -22.42 10.31 -20.32
N LEU A 228 -23.32 9.57 -19.67
CA LEU A 228 -24.22 10.16 -18.68
C LEU A 228 -23.47 10.54 -17.39
N SER A 229 -23.97 11.53 -16.66
CA SER A 229 -23.46 11.82 -15.31
C SER A 229 -23.78 10.65 -14.36
N ALA A 230 -23.00 10.53 -13.27
CA ALA A 230 -23.25 9.53 -12.23
C ALA A 230 -24.69 9.62 -11.69
N ASP A 231 -25.18 10.83 -11.44
CA ASP A 231 -26.55 11.05 -10.95
C ASP A 231 -27.62 10.65 -11.96
N ALA A 232 -27.39 10.93 -13.25
CA ALA A 232 -28.30 10.55 -14.31
C ALA A 232 -28.36 9.03 -14.50
N LEU A 233 -27.21 8.34 -14.41
CA LEU A 233 -27.15 6.87 -14.41
C LEU A 233 -27.86 6.28 -13.22
N ASN A 234 -27.59 6.80 -12.02
CA ASN A 234 -28.21 6.32 -10.79
C ASN A 234 -29.73 6.47 -10.84
N LYS A 235 -30.22 7.61 -11.33
CA LYS A 235 -31.65 7.85 -11.54
C LYS A 235 -32.25 6.82 -12.51
N LYS A 236 -31.58 6.56 -13.63
CA LYS A 236 -32.06 5.61 -14.64
C LYS A 236 -32.03 4.17 -14.12
N LEU A 237 -30.97 3.77 -13.42
CA LEU A 237 -30.86 2.46 -12.76
C LEU A 237 -31.92 2.28 -11.69
N GLY A 238 -32.14 3.29 -10.84
CA GLY A 238 -33.20 3.27 -9.84
C GLY A 238 -34.59 3.09 -10.46
N GLN A 239 -34.87 3.76 -11.57
CA GLN A 239 -36.13 3.59 -12.32
C GLN A 239 -36.28 2.17 -12.90
N LEU A 240 -35.22 1.60 -13.48
CA LEU A 240 -35.22 0.23 -14.01
C LEU A 240 -35.39 -0.81 -12.91
N ALA A 241 -34.73 -0.62 -11.77
CA ALA A 241 -34.80 -1.50 -10.61
C ALA A 241 -36.20 -1.47 -9.97
N ALA A 242 -36.78 -0.27 -9.81
CA ALA A 242 -38.13 -0.08 -9.28
C ALA A 242 -39.20 -0.80 -10.13
N ARG A 243 -39.08 -0.77 -11.46
CA ARG A 243 -39.97 -1.52 -12.36
C ARG A 243 -39.94 -3.03 -12.14
N LYS A 244 -38.82 -3.55 -11.63
CA LYS A 244 -38.63 -4.97 -11.31
C LYS A 244 -38.86 -5.29 -9.83
N GLY A 245 -39.23 -4.30 -9.01
CA GLY A 245 -39.38 -4.48 -7.56
C GLY A 245 -38.05 -4.78 -6.84
N ILE A 246 -36.91 -4.43 -7.44
CA ILE A 246 -35.57 -4.72 -6.90
C ILE A 246 -34.98 -3.43 -6.35
N HIS A 247 -34.34 -3.52 -5.17
CA HIS A 247 -33.50 -2.44 -4.67
C HIS A 247 -32.07 -2.59 -5.21
N VAL A 248 -31.53 -1.53 -5.82
CA VAL A 248 -30.15 -1.49 -6.30
C VAL A 248 -29.41 -0.37 -5.58
N PRO A 249 -28.31 -0.67 -4.86
CA PRO A 249 -27.47 0.36 -4.25
C PRO A 249 -26.85 1.24 -5.34
N GLN A 250 -26.85 2.55 -5.11
CA GLN A 250 -26.42 3.54 -6.10
C GLN A 250 -24.94 3.91 -5.88
N PRO A 251 -24.03 3.60 -6.81
CA PRO A 251 -22.62 3.96 -6.68
C PRO A 251 -22.43 5.48 -6.65
N ASP A 252 -21.42 5.96 -5.91
CA ASP A 252 -21.05 7.37 -5.93
C ASP A 252 -20.31 7.77 -7.22
N LYS A 253 -20.08 9.08 -7.39
CA LYS A 253 -19.39 9.64 -8.55
C LYS A 253 -17.97 9.07 -8.74
N ALA A 254 -17.24 8.84 -7.65
CA ALA A 254 -15.87 8.34 -7.71
C ALA A 254 -15.83 6.88 -8.18
N THR A 255 -16.79 6.07 -7.71
CA THR A 255 -16.97 4.67 -8.09
C THR A 255 -17.32 4.54 -9.57
N TRP A 256 -18.25 5.36 -10.07
CA TRP A 256 -18.58 5.40 -11.49
C TRP A 256 -17.38 5.77 -12.37
N SER A 257 -16.57 6.75 -11.96
CA SER A 257 -15.36 7.11 -12.69
C SER A 257 -14.40 5.92 -12.79
N LYS A 258 -14.13 5.25 -11.66
CA LYS A 258 -13.24 4.07 -11.62
C LYS A 258 -13.73 2.93 -12.49
N TRP A 259 -15.05 2.68 -12.54
CA TRP A 259 -15.62 1.60 -13.35
C TRP A 259 -15.55 1.90 -14.84
N ARG A 260 -15.83 3.15 -15.26
CA ARG A 260 -15.77 3.54 -16.67
C ARG A 260 -14.38 3.42 -17.27
N ASP A 261 -13.35 3.73 -16.49
CA ASP A 261 -11.97 3.56 -16.94
C ASP A 261 -11.63 2.09 -17.25
N ARG A 262 -12.40 1.15 -16.67
CA ARG A 262 -12.19 -0.30 -16.80
C ARG A 262 -13.15 -1.00 -17.75
N PHE A 263 -14.27 -0.37 -18.13
CA PHE A 263 -15.20 -0.90 -19.13
C PHE A 263 -14.67 -0.76 -20.58
N ARG A 264 -13.47 -0.19 -20.76
CA ARG A 264 -12.80 0.01 -22.05
C ARG A 264 -11.83 -1.13 -22.32
#